data_AF-A0A9P6YTM0-F1
#
_entry.id   AF-A0A9P6YTM0-F1
#
_cell.length_a   1.000
_cell.length_b   1.000
_cell.length_c   1.000
_cell.angle_alpha   90.00
_cell.angle_beta   90.00
_cell.angle_gamma   90.00
#
_symmetry.space_group_name_H-M   'P 1'
#
loop_
_entity.id
_entity.type
_entity.pdbx_description
1 polymer ?
#
loop_
_entity_poly.entity_id
_entity_poly.type
_entity_poly.pdbx_seq_one_letter_code
_entity_poly.pdbx_strand_id
1 'polypeptide(L)'
;MPIHYSNVMLLHPDTQMPTRIDRRKIEKTLEDGRIVSRWTRFVKGTEIEIPKPERKYNNQSGEEQFTTAADDVLAVTYKPDLTQPPFPSEIVKELRNVYKKKTVSLA
;
A
#
# COMPACT_ATOMS: atom_id res chain seq x y z
N MET A 1 -10.26 9.20 -28.75
CA MET A 1 -11.55 8.64 -28.29
C MET A 1 -11.28 7.45 -27.38
N PRO A 2 -11.87 7.38 -26.18
CA PRO A 2 -11.77 6.19 -25.32
C PRO A 2 -12.60 5.02 -25.90
N ILE A 3 -12.14 3.78 -25.68
CA ILE A 3 -12.83 2.54 -26.08
C ILE A 3 -13.39 1.88 -24.82
N HIS A 4 -14.65 1.44 -24.86
CA HIS A 4 -15.29 0.76 -23.73
C HIS A 4 -14.67 -0.63 -23.50
N TYR A 5 -14.45 -1.00 -22.23
CA TYR A 5 -13.73 -2.23 -21.88
C TYR A 5 -14.42 -3.52 -22.32
N SER A 6 -15.74 -3.50 -22.54
CA SER A 6 -16.49 -4.66 -23.08
C SER A 6 -16.11 -5.00 -24.53
N ASN A 7 -15.52 -4.06 -25.26
CA ASN A 7 -15.20 -4.19 -26.67
C ASN A 7 -13.75 -4.65 -26.88
N VAL A 8 -13.04 -4.99 -25.80
CA VAL A 8 -11.65 -5.45 -25.82
C VAL A 8 -11.48 -6.68 -24.95
N MET A 9 -10.46 -7.49 -25.27
CA MET A 9 -10.10 -8.68 -24.50
C MET A 9 -8.61 -8.66 -24.18
N LEU A 10 -8.22 -9.36 -23.11
CA LEU A 10 -6.82 -9.61 -22.84
C LEU A 10 -6.31 -10.75 -23.72
N LEU A 11 -5.03 -10.68 -24.08
CA LEU A 11 -4.35 -11.70 -24.86
C LEU A 11 -3.67 -12.71 -23.93
N HIS A 12 -3.61 -13.96 -24.38
CA HIS A 12 -2.78 -14.99 -23.75
C HIS A 12 -1.31 -14.57 -23.83
N PRO A 13 -0.49 -14.75 -22.76
CA PRO A 13 0.91 -14.34 -22.77
C PRO A 13 1.72 -15.04 -23.87
N ASP A 14 1.56 -16.35 -24.03
CA ASP A 14 2.34 -17.12 -25.01
C ASP A 14 1.76 -17.10 -26.43
N THR A 15 0.45 -17.35 -26.59
CA THR A 15 -0.17 -17.51 -27.91
C THR A 15 -0.67 -16.21 -28.54
N GLN A 16 -0.69 -15.11 -27.77
CA GLN A 16 -1.21 -13.80 -28.20
C GLN A 16 -2.66 -13.83 -28.72
N MET A 17 -3.43 -14.88 -28.37
CA MET A 17 -4.84 -15.01 -28.74
C MET A 17 -5.76 -14.38 -27.68
N PRO A 18 -6.94 -13.83 -28.06
CA PRO A 18 -7.92 -13.34 -27.09
C PRO A 18 -8.40 -14.43 -26.13
N THR A 19 -8.37 -14.16 -24.82
CA THR A 19 -8.71 -15.16 -23.79
C THR A 19 -9.65 -14.63 -22.71
N ARG A 20 -10.44 -15.54 -22.14
CA ARG A 20 -11.23 -15.26 -20.93
C ARG A 20 -10.33 -15.31 -19.71
N ILE A 21 -10.63 -14.48 -18.72
CA ILE A 21 -9.83 -14.35 -17.51
C ILE A 21 -10.64 -14.66 -16.25
N ASP A 22 -9.97 -15.25 -15.26
CA ASP A 22 -10.44 -15.33 -13.89
C ASP A 22 -9.52 -14.49 -13.00
N ARG A 23 -10.09 -13.84 -11.97
CA ARG A 23 -9.32 -13.14 -10.94
C ARG A 23 -9.25 -13.99 -9.69
N ARG A 24 -8.04 -14.25 -9.20
CA ARG A 24 -7.81 -15.04 -7.98
C ARG A 24 -6.97 -14.23 -7.01
N LYS A 25 -7.23 -14.37 -5.72
CA LYS A 25 -6.39 -13.80 -4.66
C LYS A 25 -5.28 -14.82 -4.38
N ILE A 26 -4.04 -14.39 -4.52
CA ILE A 26 -2.85 -15.21 -4.24
C ILE A 26 -1.93 -14.48 -3.28
N GLU A 27 -1.23 -15.25 -2.47
CA GLU A 27 -0.16 -14.78 -1.60
C GLU A 27 1.15 -14.82 -2.38
N LYS A 28 1.90 -13.73 -2.33
CA LYS A 28 3.23 -13.64 -2.92
C LYS A 28 4.19 -13.09 -1.89
N THR A 29 5.32 -13.78 -1.72
CA THR A 29 6.45 -13.29 -0.92
C THR A 29 7.23 -12.29 -1.76
N LEU A 30 7.41 -11.08 -1.23
CA LEU A 30 8.27 -10.05 -1.82
C LEU A 30 9.75 -10.38 -1.55
N GLU A 31 10.65 -9.69 -2.25
CA GLU A 31 12.11 -9.84 -2.07
C GLU A 31 12.52 -9.56 -0.62
N ASP A 32 11.85 -8.61 0.05
CA ASP A 32 12.07 -8.27 1.46
C ASP A 32 11.45 -9.28 2.46
N GLY A 33 11.00 -10.45 2.01
CA GLY A 33 10.41 -11.52 2.84
C GLY A 33 8.97 -11.28 3.30
N ARG A 34 8.38 -10.11 3.01
CA ARG A 34 6.99 -9.80 3.36
C ARG A 34 6.01 -10.60 2.48
N ILE A 35 5.01 -11.20 3.11
CA ILE A 35 3.91 -11.89 2.41
C ILE A 35 2.80 -10.88 2.11
N VAL A 36 2.47 -10.71 0.83
CA VAL A 36 1.39 -9.83 0.38
C VAL A 36 0.33 -10.62 -0.37
N SER A 37 -0.93 -10.43 0.03
CA SER A 37 -2.06 -10.95 -0.73
C SER A 37 -2.44 -9.99 -1.85
N ARG A 38 -2.45 -10.48 -3.10
CA ARG A 38 -2.75 -9.67 -4.28
C ARG A 38 -3.75 -10.37 -5.20
N TRP A 39 -4.60 -9.58 -5.86
CA TRP A 39 -5.45 -10.08 -6.93
C TRP A 39 -4.66 -10.16 -8.24
N THR A 40 -4.61 -11.37 -8.79
CA THR A 40 -3.91 -11.69 -10.02
C THR A 40 -4.88 -12.24 -11.05
N ARG A 41 -4.54 -12.08 -12.33
CA ARG A 41 -5.34 -12.55 -13.46
C ARG A 41 -4.77 -13.87 -13.96
N PHE A 42 -5.65 -14.81 -14.23
CA PHE A 42 -5.30 -16.10 -14.83
C PHE A 42 -6.14 -16.33 -16.07
N VAL A 43 -5.58 -17.06 -17.05
CA VAL A 43 -6.38 -17.57 -18.17
C VAL A 43 -7.42 -18.55 -17.59
N LYS A 44 -8.68 -18.34 -17.96
CA LYS A 44 -9.83 -19.07 -17.40
C LYS A 44 -9.65 -20.58 -17.56
N GLY A 45 -9.84 -21.32 -16.46
CA GLY A 45 -9.69 -22.77 -16.43
C GLY A 45 -8.25 -23.28 -16.45
N THR A 46 -7.25 -22.40 -16.32
CA THR A 46 -5.82 -22.78 -16.25
C THR A 46 -5.14 -22.15 -15.04
N GLU A 47 -3.84 -22.43 -14.88
CA GLU A 47 -2.94 -21.82 -13.89
C GLU A 47 -1.98 -20.79 -14.52
N ILE A 48 -2.21 -20.42 -15.78
CA ILE A 48 -1.35 -19.48 -16.51
C ILE A 48 -1.66 -18.05 -16.05
N GLU A 49 -0.70 -17.41 -15.39
CA GLU A 49 -0.79 -16.01 -14.93
C GLU A 49 -0.69 -15.03 -16.12
N ILE A 50 -1.57 -14.03 -16.15
CA ILE A 50 -1.47 -12.88 -17.06
C ILE A 50 -0.89 -11.70 -16.28
N PRO A 51 0.43 -11.44 -16.38
CA PRO A 51 1.11 -10.43 -15.57
C PRO A 51 0.54 -9.04 -15.85
N LYS A 52 0.55 -8.18 -14.83
CA LYS A 52 0.23 -6.75 -15.03
C LYS A 52 1.38 -6.10 -15.80
N PRO A 53 1.09 -5.21 -16.77
CA PRO A 53 2.15 -4.43 -17.38
C PRO A 53 2.84 -3.59 -16.31
N GLU A 54 4.15 -3.45 -16.42
CA GLU A 54 4.92 -2.57 -15.56
C GLU A 54 4.42 -1.14 -15.73
N ARG A 55 3.95 -0.55 -14.63
CA ARG A 55 3.60 0.86 -14.61
C ARG A 55 4.91 1.63 -14.50
N LYS A 56 5.26 2.39 -15.53
CA LYS A 56 6.26 3.46 -15.37
C LYS A 56 5.68 4.43 -14.34
N TYR A 57 6.36 4.58 -13.20
CA TYR A 57 5.96 5.56 -12.22
C TYR A 57 6.01 6.94 -12.89
N ASN A 58 4.98 7.76 -12.64
CA ASN A 58 5.00 9.11 -13.15
C ASN A 58 5.90 9.95 -12.24
N ASN A 59 7.21 9.97 -12.49
CA ASN A 59 8.16 10.79 -11.75
C ASN A 59 7.98 12.31 -12.01
N GLN A 60 6.88 12.73 -12.65
CA GLN A 60 6.54 14.15 -12.82
C GLN A 60 6.25 14.87 -11.50
N SER A 61 5.98 14.13 -10.41
CA SER A 61 6.06 14.69 -9.06
C SER A 61 7.55 14.90 -8.73
N GLY A 62 8.08 16.07 -9.10
CA GLY A 62 9.41 16.52 -8.67
C GLY A 62 9.41 16.94 -7.20
N GLU A 63 10.52 17.53 -6.74
CA GLU A 63 10.57 18.20 -5.45
C GLU A 63 9.61 19.40 -5.45
N GLU A 64 8.57 19.32 -4.63
CA GLU A 64 7.68 20.46 -4.42
C GLU A 64 8.36 21.44 -3.45
N GLN A 65 8.28 22.74 -3.75
CA GLN A 65 8.95 23.80 -2.99
C GLN A 65 8.61 23.82 -1.49
N PHE A 66 7.46 23.26 -1.11
CA PHE A 66 6.97 23.22 0.27
C PHE A 66 6.98 21.82 0.87
N THR A 67 7.70 20.88 0.24
CA THR A 67 7.93 19.53 0.80
C THR A 67 9.27 19.44 1.50
N THR A 68 9.32 18.61 2.53
CA THR A 68 10.55 18.32 3.26
C THR A 68 11.43 17.39 2.43
N ALA A 69 12.74 17.68 2.40
CA ALA A 69 13.71 16.81 1.72
C ALA A 69 13.72 15.40 2.33
N ALA A 70 13.99 14.39 1.52
CA ALA A 70 13.96 12.99 1.96
C ALA A 70 14.96 12.72 3.11
N ASP A 71 16.15 13.32 3.04
CA ASP A 71 17.20 13.15 4.05
C ASP A 71 16.77 13.69 5.42
N ASP A 72 16.06 14.82 5.44
CA ASP A 72 15.51 15.42 6.67
C ASP A 72 14.40 14.56 7.27
N VAL A 73 13.55 13.94 6.44
CA VAL A 73 12.47 13.04 6.89
C VAL A 73 13.02 11.73 7.44
N LEU A 74 14.08 11.20 6.83
CA LEU A 74 14.70 9.94 7.24
C LEU A 74 15.60 10.10 8.48
N ALA A 75 15.95 11.33 8.87
CA ALA A 75 16.77 11.61 10.03
C ALA A 75 16.08 11.15 11.33
N VAL A 76 16.67 10.16 12.01
CA VAL A 76 16.16 9.64 13.29
C VAL A 76 16.52 10.60 14.42
N THR A 77 15.57 11.43 14.83
CA THR A 77 15.75 12.43 15.91
C THR A 77 15.24 11.96 17.27
N TYR A 78 14.27 11.05 17.31
CA TYR A 78 13.70 10.54 18.56
C TYR A 78 14.55 9.40 19.13
N LYS A 79 14.92 9.52 20.41
CA LYS A 79 15.56 8.46 21.20
C LYS A 79 14.69 8.18 22.43
N PRO A 80 14.21 6.94 22.60
CA PRO A 80 13.36 6.62 23.74
C PRO A 80 14.15 6.65 25.04
N ASP A 81 13.58 7.28 26.05
CA ASP A 81 14.06 7.27 27.42
C ASP A 81 12.93 6.74 28.32
N LEU A 82 13.24 5.74 29.14
CA LEU A 82 12.25 5.13 30.04
C LEU A 82 12.13 5.87 31.37
N THR A 83 13.08 6.75 31.69
CA THR A 83 13.12 7.50 32.95
C THR A 83 12.27 8.76 32.93
N GLN A 84 12.00 9.29 31.73
CA GLN A 84 11.22 10.50 31.53
C GLN A 84 10.14 10.29 30.45
N PRO A 85 9.00 10.98 30.55
CA PRO A 85 7.99 10.92 29.50
C PRO A 85 8.53 11.54 28.19
N PRO A 86 8.07 11.06 27.01
CA PRO A 86 8.58 11.52 25.70
C PRO A 86 8.20 12.98 25.38
N PHE A 87 7.26 13.56 26.13
CA PHE A 87 6.86 14.95 26.02
C PHE A 87 6.30 15.43 27.36
N PRO A 88 6.22 16.76 27.58
CA PRO A 88 5.66 17.34 28.80
C PRO A 88 4.23 16.85 29.10
N SER A 89 3.94 16.61 30.37
CA SER A 89 2.64 16.06 30.81
C SER A 89 1.44 16.97 30.50
N GLU A 90 1.68 18.26 30.30
CA GLU A 90 0.66 19.25 29.91
C GLU A 90 0.07 18.96 28.54
N ILE A 91 0.89 18.54 27.57
CA ILE A 91 0.47 18.21 26.20
C ILE A 91 -0.51 17.03 26.20
N VAL A 92 -0.44 16.14 27.19
CA VAL A 92 -1.41 15.04 27.33
C VAL A 92 -2.84 15.57 27.41
N LYS A 93 -3.05 16.74 28.03
CA LYS A 93 -4.38 17.36 28.17
C LYS A 93 -4.93 17.86 26.82
N GLU A 94 -4.06 18.19 25.88
CA GLU A 94 -4.43 18.59 24.51
C GLU A 94 -4.75 17.35 23.66
N LEU A 95 -3.96 16.29 23.79
CA LEU A 95 -4.12 15.06 23.00
C LEU A 95 -5.37 14.26 23.36
N ARG A 96 -5.83 14.35 24.62
CA ARG A 96 -7.02 13.63 25.08
C ARG A 96 -7.90 14.48 25.99
N ASN A 97 -9.21 14.31 25.87
CA ASN A 97 -10.13 14.85 26.85
C ASN A 97 -9.91 14.16 28.22
N VAL A 98 -9.39 14.91 29.18
CA VAL A 98 -9.09 14.48 30.55
C VAL A 98 -10.34 13.99 31.28
N TYR A 99 -11.51 14.56 30.95
CA TYR A 99 -12.79 14.26 31.60
C TYR A 99 -13.60 13.18 30.87
N LYS A 100 -13.06 12.57 29.80
CA LYS A 100 -13.77 11.51 29.07
C LYS A 100 -13.96 10.30 29.99
N LYS A 101 -15.23 9.91 30.20
CA LYS A 101 -15.60 8.74 31.01
C LYS A 101 -14.96 7.49 30.39
N LYS A 102 -14.03 6.85 31.11
CA LYS A 102 -13.39 5.61 30.64
C LYS A 102 -14.47 4.52 30.60
N THR A 103 -14.71 3.96 29.42
CA THR A 103 -15.44 2.69 29.31
C THR A 103 -14.55 1.61 29.89
N VAL A 104 -14.88 1.11 31.07
CA VAL A 104 -14.25 -0.09 31.62
C VAL A 104 -14.69 -1.25 30.73
N SER A 105 -13.82 -1.68 29.81
CA SER A 105 -13.99 -2.99 29.18
C SER A 105 -13.65 -4.04 30.22
N LEU A 106 -14.66 -4.77 30.69
CA LEU A 106 -14.46 -5.99 31.46
C LEU A 106 -13.67 -6.96 30.57
N ALA A 107 -12.48 -7.34 31.05
CA ALA A 107 -11.70 -8.42 30.49
C ALA A 107 -12.29 -9.77 30.92
#